data_AF-A0A415BWC7-F1
#
_entry.id   AF-A0A415BWC7-F1
#
_cell.length_a   1.000
_cell.length_b   1.000
_cell.length_c   1.000
_cell.angle_alpha   90.00
_cell.angle_beta   90.00
_cell.angle_gamma   90.00
#
_symmetry.space_group_name_H-M   'P 1'
#
loop_
_entity.id
_entity.type
_entity.pdbx_description
1 polymer ?
#
loop_
_entity_poly.entity_id
_entity_poly.type
_entity_poly.pdbx_seq_one_letter_code
_entity_poly.pdbx_strand_id
1 'polypeptide(L)'
;MEKQEFRPGYPLWIWAVIAIMLVACTCLFIAHGRYASLLVLTPPLLITGARLLSVYTITPDSFILAIRGMKPRHVFPLQNITEIEKEYTKSGKLKSIVIRYRKEGMYHNFLVIKKDDVNIEGILNAILNYRPSVSVR
;
A
#
# COMPACT_ATOMS: atom_id res chain seq x y z
N MET A 1 10.19 -15.21 16.65
CA MET A 1 8.87 -14.53 16.52
C MET A 1 8.60 -14.30 15.04
N GLU A 2 7.38 -14.54 14.60
CA GLU A 2 7.03 -14.70 13.18
C GLU A 2 6.81 -13.34 12.47
N LYS A 3 7.69 -13.00 11.53
CA LYS A 3 7.52 -11.84 10.66
C LYS A 3 6.28 -12.04 9.79
N GLN A 4 5.30 -11.15 9.86
CA GLN A 4 4.12 -11.20 8.97
C GLN A 4 4.29 -10.24 7.81
N GLU A 5 4.17 -10.76 6.58
CA GLU A 5 4.28 -9.98 5.35
C GLU A 5 2.92 -9.89 4.65
N PHE A 6 2.43 -8.66 4.49
CA PHE A 6 1.21 -8.36 3.76
C PHE A 6 1.57 -7.76 2.40
N ARG A 7 1.11 -8.44 1.35
CA ARG A 7 1.33 -8.02 -0.03
C ARG A 7 0.10 -7.29 -0.57
N PRO A 8 0.30 -6.33 -1.46
CA PRO A 8 -0.80 -5.66 -2.08
C PRO A 8 -1.50 -6.57 -3.08
N GLY A 9 -2.82 -6.67 -2.94
CA GLY A 9 -3.67 -7.50 -3.76
C GLY A 9 -4.40 -6.65 -4.79
N TYR A 10 -3.81 -6.47 -5.98
CA TYR A 10 -4.47 -5.68 -7.02
C TYR A 10 -5.64 -6.45 -7.63
N PRO A 11 -6.84 -5.85 -7.71
CA PRO A 11 -7.96 -6.46 -8.40
C PRO A 11 -7.67 -6.63 -9.90
N LEU A 12 -8.18 -7.72 -10.48
CA LEU A 12 -7.91 -8.16 -11.86
C LEU A 12 -8.16 -7.08 -12.94
N TRP A 13 -9.09 -6.16 -12.71
CA TRP A 13 -9.42 -5.10 -13.68
C TRP A 13 -8.27 -4.10 -13.89
N ILE A 14 -7.40 -3.88 -12.88
CA ILE A 14 -6.22 -3.02 -13.03
C ILE A 14 -5.24 -3.62 -14.04
N TRP A 15 -5.06 -4.95 -14.00
CA TRP A 15 -4.24 -5.66 -14.99
C TRP A 15 -4.82 -5.56 -16.40
N ALA A 16 -6.15 -5.62 -16.52
CA ALA A 16 -6.82 -5.45 -17.80
C ALA A 16 -6.59 -4.04 -18.39
N VAL A 17 -6.69 -2.98 -17.56
CA VAL A 17 -6.42 -1.60 -17.98
C VAL A 17 -4.96 -1.44 -18.43
N ILE A 18 -4.00 -2.02 -17.70
CA ILE A 18 -2.58 -2.00 -18.08
C ILE A 18 -2.36 -2.71 -19.42
N ALA A 19 -2.98 -3.88 -19.62
CA ALA A 19 -2.88 -4.61 -20.88
C ALA A 19 -3.45 -3.81 -22.06
N ILE A 20 -4.61 -3.18 -21.90
CA ILE A 20 -5.22 -2.32 -22.93
C ILE A 20 -4.32 -1.13 -23.26
N MET A 21 -3.77 -0.46 -22.24
CA MET A 21 -2.83 0.65 -22.40
C MET A 21 -1.55 0.22 -23.13
N LEU A 22 -0.98 -0.94 -22.80
CA LEU A 22 0.19 -1.49 -23.47
C LEU A 22 -0.08 -1.81 -24.94
N VAL A 23 -1.23 -2.43 -25.24
CA VAL A 23 -1.64 -2.75 -26.62
C VAL A 23 -1.83 -1.46 -27.43
N ALA A 24 -2.58 -0.49 -26.90
CA ALA A 24 -2.79 0.79 -27.58
C ALA A 24 -1.47 1.54 -27.83
N CYS A 25 -0.55 1.53 -26.87
CA CYS A 25 0.76 2.17 -27.02
C CYS A 25 1.62 1.45 -28.08
N THR A 26 1.58 0.12 -28.11
CA THR A 26 2.28 -0.69 -29.12
C THR A 26 1.71 -0.40 -30.52
N CYS A 27 0.39 -0.31 -30.66
CA CYS A 27 -0.25 0.07 -31.93
C CYS A 27 0.15 1.48 -32.39
N LEU A 28 0.15 2.46 -31.49
CA LEU A 28 0.58 3.83 -31.80
C LEU A 28 2.07 3.92 -32.15
N PHE A 29 2.90 3.10 -31.50
CA PHE A 29 4.33 3.00 -31.80
C PHE A 29 4.56 2.43 -33.21
N ILE A 30 3.88 1.35 -33.57
CA ILE A 30 3.96 0.75 -34.92
C ILE A 30 3.43 1.70 -35.99
N ALA A 31 2.32 2.39 -35.72
CA ALA A 31 1.65 3.24 -36.71
C ALA A 31 2.39 4.56 -37.00
N HIS A 32 3.03 5.16 -35.99
CA HIS A 32 3.61 6.51 -36.13
C HIS A 32 5.12 6.58 -35.87
N GLY A 33 5.78 5.51 -35.43
CA GLY A 33 7.23 5.50 -35.16
C GLY A 33 7.67 6.49 -34.07
N ARG A 34 6.73 6.99 -33.26
CA ARG A 34 6.98 8.08 -32.29
C ARG A 34 7.35 7.52 -30.92
N TYR A 35 8.63 7.67 -30.57
CA TYR A 35 9.17 7.40 -29.22
C TYR A 35 8.52 8.23 -28.10
N ALA A 36 7.83 9.33 -28.44
CA ALA A 36 7.10 10.15 -27.49
C ALA A 36 6.02 9.35 -26.73
N SER A 37 5.42 8.32 -27.36
CA SER A 37 4.41 7.47 -26.74
C SER A 37 4.98 6.63 -25.58
N LEU A 38 6.26 6.25 -25.64
CA LEU A 38 6.97 5.53 -24.56
C LEU A 38 7.25 6.40 -23.34
N LEU A 39 7.50 7.70 -23.55
CA LEU A 39 7.67 8.69 -22.48
C LEU A 39 6.37 8.92 -21.68
N VAL A 40 5.22 8.73 -22.31
CA VAL A 40 3.91 8.82 -21.63
C VAL A 40 3.61 7.56 -20.81
N LEU A 41 4.13 6.40 -21.22
CA LEU A 41 3.84 5.11 -20.59
C LEU A 41 4.79 4.76 -19.42
N THR A 42 5.98 5.35 -19.41
CA THR A 42 6.99 5.08 -18.36
C THR A 42 6.55 5.50 -16.96
N PRO A 43 5.95 6.68 -16.72
CA PRO A 43 5.51 7.06 -15.38
C PRO A 43 4.39 6.18 -14.79
N PRO A 44 3.30 5.85 -15.52
CA PRO A 44 2.25 4.96 -15.01
C PRO A 44 2.76 3.55 -14.69
N LEU A 45 3.63 2.99 -15.55
CA LEU A 45 4.22 1.67 -15.32
C LEU A 45 5.16 1.68 -14.11
N LEU A 46 5.96 2.72 -13.94
CA LEU A 46 6.83 2.88 -12.76
C LEU A 46 6.01 3.01 -11.47
N ILE A 47 4.95 3.82 -11.47
CA ILE A 47 4.07 3.98 -10.30
C ILE A 47 3.41 2.65 -9.96
N THR A 48 2.90 1.93 -10.95
CA THR A 48 2.20 0.65 -10.74
C THR A 48 3.17 -0.46 -10.32
N GLY A 49 4.35 -0.52 -10.94
CA GLY A 49 5.41 -1.46 -10.57
C GLY A 49 5.93 -1.23 -9.16
N ALA A 50 6.15 0.03 -8.76
CA ALA A 50 6.57 0.38 -7.40
C ALA A 50 5.50 -0.02 -6.35
N ARG A 51 4.23 0.07 -6.72
CA ARG A 51 3.07 -0.30 -5.90
C ARG A 51 2.94 -1.82 -5.76
N LEU A 52 3.12 -2.58 -6.84
CA LEU A 52 3.20 -4.06 -6.84
C LEU A 52 4.34 -4.62 -5.98
N LEU A 53 5.46 -3.90 -5.94
CA LEU A 53 6.62 -4.28 -5.14
C LEU A 53 6.54 -3.79 -3.70
N SER A 54 5.52 -3.00 -3.33
CA SER A 54 5.35 -2.58 -1.94
C SER A 54 5.00 -3.78 -1.05
N VAL A 55 5.67 -3.92 0.07
CA VAL A 55 5.46 -4.98 1.06
C VAL A 55 5.29 -4.31 2.41
N TYR A 56 4.19 -4.65 3.08
CA TYR A 56 3.91 -4.22 4.43
C TYR A 56 4.40 -5.33 5.36
N THR A 57 5.49 -5.06 6.06
CA THR A 57 6.09 -6.01 6.99
C THR A 57 5.77 -5.60 8.42
N ILE A 58 5.23 -6.53 9.20
CA ILE A 58 4.93 -6.32 10.61
C ILE A 58 5.86 -7.21 11.43
N THR A 59 6.66 -6.55 12.27
CA THR A 59 7.57 -7.16 13.25
C THR A 59 7.06 -6.74 14.64
N PRO A 60 7.27 -7.55 15.71
CA PRO A 60 6.87 -7.18 17.08
C PRO A 60 7.32 -5.77 17.49
N ASP A 61 8.49 -5.32 17.03
CA ASP A 61 9.05 -4.02 17.40
C ASP A 61 8.68 -2.89 16.43
N SER A 62 8.41 -3.20 15.16
CA SER A 62 8.26 -2.17 14.12
C SER A 62 7.31 -2.55 12.98
N PHE A 63 6.66 -1.52 12.46
CA PHE A 63 5.92 -1.58 11.20
C PHE A 63 6.79 -1.00 10.10
N ILE A 64 7.02 -1.78 9.05
CA ILE A 64 7.91 -1.44 7.95
C ILE A 64 7.10 -1.44 6.65
N LEU A 65 7.04 -0.27 6.01
CA LEU A 65 6.63 -0.12 4.63
C LEU A 65 7.87 -0.09 3.74
N ALA A 66 8.11 -1.17 3.00
CA ALA A 66 9.23 -1.27 2.08
C ALA A 66 8.74 -1.49 0.65
N ILE A 67 9.50 -1.00 -0.33
CA ILE A 67 9.38 -1.45 -1.71
C ILE A 67 10.47 -2.52 -1.89
N ARG A 68 10.10 -3.69 -2.38
CA ARG A 68 11.03 -4.82 -2.57
C ARG A 68 12.21 -4.37 -3.43
N GLY A 69 13.43 -4.56 -2.91
CA GLY A 69 14.67 -4.13 -3.57
C GLY A 69 15.12 -2.70 -3.25
N MET A 70 14.36 -1.95 -2.43
CA MET A 70 14.72 -0.60 -1.99
C MET A 70 14.82 -0.49 -0.46
N LYS A 71 15.51 0.55 0.02
CA LYS A 71 15.53 0.89 1.46
C LYS A 71 14.09 1.12 1.96
N PRO A 72 13.75 0.66 3.17
CA PRO A 72 12.41 0.79 3.72
C PRO A 72 12.04 2.27 3.81
N ARG A 73 10.90 2.63 3.21
CA ARG A 73 10.49 4.02 3.04
C ARG A 73 9.98 4.60 4.34
N HIS A 74 9.22 3.80 5.09
CA HIS A 74 8.74 4.16 6.42
C HIS A 74 8.96 3.00 7.38
N VAL A 75 9.81 3.23 8.38
CA VAL A 75 9.96 2.38 9.55
C VAL A 75 9.44 3.21 10.72
N PHE A 76 8.43 2.71 11.42
CA PHE A 76 8.03 3.30 12.69
C PHE A 76 7.84 2.20 13.74
N PRO A 77 8.18 2.49 15.01
CA PRO A 77 8.01 1.54 16.10
C PRO A 77 6.54 1.20 16.29
N LEU A 78 6.23 -0.06 16.56
CA LEU A 78 4.86 -0.49 16.85
C LEU A 78 4.35 0.16 18.14
N GLN A 79 5.27 0.48 19.07
CA GLN A 79 5.02 1.22 20.31
C GLN A 79 4.53 2.66 20.08
N ASN A 80 4.75 3.20 18.89
CA ASN A 80 4.32 4.56 18.58
C ASN A 80 2.86 4.61 18.11
N ILE A 81 2.22 3.49 17.80
CA ILE A 81 0.81 3.45 17.38
C ILE A 81 -0.09 3.82 18.57
N THR A 82 -0.87 4.88 18.46
CA THR A 82 -1.74 5.32 19.56
C THR A 82 -3.17 4.83 19.37
N GLU A 83 -3.69 4.95 18.15
CA GLU A 83 -5.08 4.66 17.81
C GLU A 83 -5.17 4.08 16.40
N ILE A 84 -6.16 3.21 16.18
CA ILE A 84 -6.52 2.72 14.85
C ILE A 84 -7.99 2.98 14.63
N GLU A 85 -8.33 3.75 13.60
CA GLU A 85 -9.70 4.02 13.21
C GLU A 85 -10.07 3.16 12.00
N LYS A 86 -11.19 2.45 12.08
CA LYS A 86 -11.77 1.68 10.99
C LYS A 86 -12.73 2.56 10.22
N GLU A 87 -12.39 2.88 8.98
CA GLU A 87 -13.34 3.53 8.09
C GLU A 87 -14.21 2.50 7.39
N TYR A 88 -15.52 2.66 7.49
CA TYR A 88 -16.50 1.84 6.80
C TYR A 88 -17.09 2.60 5.60
N THR A 89 -17.49 1.86 4.56
CA THR A 89 -18.31 2.39 3.47
C THR A 89 -19.73 2.68 3.96
N LYS A 90 -20.50 3.45 3.18
CA LYS A 90 -21.96 3.63 3.41
C LYS A 90 -22.74 2.30 3.45
N SER A 91 -22.19 1.24 2.87
CA SER A 91 -22.73 -0.12 2.87
C SER A 91 -22.28 -0.98 4.05
N GLY A 92 -21.59 -0.41 5.05
CA GLY A 92 -21.12 -1.12 6.25
C GLY A 92 -19.90 -2.03 6.03
N LYS A 93 -19.26 -1.99 4.85
CA LYS A 93 -18.06 -2.77 4.57
C LYS A 93 -16.82 -1.98 5.00
N LEU A 94 -15.84 -2.64 5.60
CA LEU A 94 -14.56 -1.99 5.93
C LEU A 94 -13.90 -1.47 4.65
N LYS A 95 -13.59 -0.18 4.62
CA LYS A 95 -13.04 0.55 3.45
C LYS A 95 -11.55 0.80 3.63
N SER A 96 -11.16 1.28 4.79
CA SER A 96 -9.77 1.62 5.11
C SER A 96 -9.53 1.50 6.61
N ILE A 97 -8.27 1.41 7.00
CA ILE A 97 -7.85 1.59 8.38
C ILE A 97 -6.91 2.79 8.44
N VAL A 98 -7.12 3.66 9.41
CA VAL A 98 -6.32 4.85 9.67
C VAL A 98 -5.53 4.61 10.94
N ILE A 99 -4.22 4.40 10.79
CA ILE A 99 -3.31 4.14 11.92
C ILE A 99 -2.72 5.47 12.35
N ARG A 100 -3.07 5.93 13.55
CA ARG A 100 -2.44 7.09 14.18
C ARG A 100 -1.22 6.64 14.96
N TYR A 101 -0.10 7.31 14.72
CA TYR A 101 1.16 7.02 15.41
C TYR A 101 1.78 8.30 15.95
N ARG A 102 2.64 8.20 16.96
CA ARG A 102 3.38 9.34 17.51
C ARG A 102 4.80 9.31 16.98
N LYS A 103 5.22 10.35 16.26
CA LYS A 103 6.61 10.54 15.83
C LYS A 103 7.05 11.93 16.26
N GLU A 104 8.21 12.00 16.91
CA GLU A 104 8.80 13.27 17.31
C GLU A 104 8.94 14.21 16.11
N GLY A 105 8.51 15.46 16.28
CA GLY A 105 8.56 16.50 15.25
C GLY A 105 7.43 16.49 14.21
N MET A 106 6.43 15.62 14.32
CA MET A 106 5.32 15.54 13.34
C MET A 106 3.94 15.60 14.03
N TYR A 107 3.11 16.57 13.62
CA TYR A 107 1.81 16.87 14.25
C TYR A 107 0.62 16.06 13.67
N HIS A 108 0.76 15.45 12.49
CA HIS A 108 -0.30 14.68 11.81
C HIS A 108 0.24 13.35 11.27
N ASN A 109 0.38 12.38 12.16
CA ASN A 109 0.96 11.07 11.85
C ASN A 109 -0.15 10.03 11.71
N PHE A 110 -0.89 10.08 10.60
CA PHE A 110 -1.84 9.03 10.27
C PHE A 110 -1.42 8.32 8.99
N LEU A 111 -1.48 7.00 8.99
CA LEU A 111 -1.27 6.15 7.83
C LEU A 111 -2.61 5.56 7.42
N VAL A 112 -3.11 5.97 6.26
CA VAL A 112 -4.33 5.39 5.70
C VAL A 112 -3.96 4.19 4.84
N ILE A 113 -4.47 3.02 5.21
CA ILE A 113 -4.32 1.78 4.44
C ILE A 113 -5.70 1.40 3.90
N LYS A 114 -5.84 1.39 2.57
CA LYS A 114 -7.10 1.05 1.92
C LYS A 114 -7.23 -0.46 1.77
N LYS A 115 -8.47 -0.96 1.84
CA LYS A 115 -8.78 -2.38 1.61
C LYS A 115 -8.33 -2.88 0.24
N ASP A 116 -8.42 -2.02 -0.77
CA ASP A 116 -8.04 -2.36 -2.16
C ASP A 116 -6.53 -2.51 -2.34
N ASP A 117 -5.74 -1.95 -1.42
CA ASP A 117 -4.30 -2.04 -1.48
C ASP A 117 -3.84 -3.36 -0.86
N VAL A 118 -4.28 -3.72 0.35
CA VAL A 118 -3.77 -4.88 1.10
C VAL A 118 -4.83 -5.55 1.97
N ASN A 119 -4.52 -6.73 2.51
CA ASN A 119 -5.35 -7.36 3.54
C ASN A 119 -5.31 -6.57 4.86
N ILE A 120 -6.20 -5.58 4.99
CA ILE A 120 -6.31 -4.69 6.16
C ILE A 120 -6.76 -5.42 7.44
N GLU A 121 -7.55 -6.50 7.33
CA GLU A 121 -7.95 -7.31 8.49
C GLU A 121 -6.75 -8.09 9.03
N GLY A 122 -5.94 -8.65 8.14
CA GLY A 122 -4.68 -9.31 8.50
C GLY A 122 -3.70 -8.35 9.19
N ILE A 123 -3.53 -7.13 8.64
CA ILE A 123 -2.68 -6.10 9.25
C ILE A 123 -3.20 -5.70 10.64
N LEU A 124 -4.51 -5.47 10.77
CA LEU A 124 -5.12 -5.10 12.04
C LEU A 124 -4.93 -6.20 13.09
N ASN A 125 -5.19 -7.46 12.73
CA ASN A 125 -5.04 -8.60 13.63
C ASN A 125 -3.57 -8.77 14.04
N ALA A 126 -2.63 -8.59 13.11
CA ALA A 126 -1.21 -8.64 13.41
C ALA A 126 -0.80 -7.55 14.41
N ILE A 127 -1.26 -6.31 14.21
CA ILE A 127 -0.98 -5.20 15.15
C ILE A 127 -1.58 -5.50 16.53
N LEU A 128 -2.83 -5.97 16.59
CA LEU A 128 -3.50 -6.31 17.86
C LEU A 128 -2.85 -7.49 18.58
N ASN A 129 -2.32 -8.47 17.85
CA ASN A 129 -1.57 -9.59 18.43
C ASN A 129 -0.28 -9.11 19.11
N TYR A 130 0.44 -8.18 18.48
CA TYR A 130 1.67 -7.62 19.05
C TYR A 130 1.41 -6.53 20.09
N ARG A 131 0.28 -5.84 20.00
CA ARG A 131 -0.09 -4.76 20.92
C ARG A 131 -1.61 -4.72 21.16
N PRO A 132 -2.11 -5.55 22.08
CA PRO A 132 -3.55 -5.63 22.38
C PRO A 132 -4.10 -4.37 23.06
N SER A 133 -3.23 -3.50 23.60
CA SER A 133 -3.59 -2.26 24.28
C SER A 133 -3.88 -1.07 23.36
N VAL A 134 -3.74 -1.22 22.04
CA VAL A 134 -4.06 -0.16 21.07
C VAL A 134 -5.58 0.06 21.04
N SER A 135 -6.00 1.33 21.13
CA SER A 135 -7.42 1.67 20.98
C SER A 135 -7.85 1.52 19.51
N VAL A 136 -8.91 0.73 19.29
CA VAL A 136 -9.52 0.55 17.97
C VAL A 136 -10.90 1.20 17.99
N ARG A 137 -11.13 2.14 17.08
CA ARG A 137 -12.41 2.85 16.91
C ARG A 137 -13.02 2.59 15.54
#